data_AF-A0A9W8CSX2-F1
#
_entry.id   AF-A0A9W8CSX2-F1
#
_cell.length_a   1.000
_cell.length_b   1.000
_cell.length_c   1.000
_cell.angle_alpha   90.00
_cell.angle_beta   90.00
_cell.angle_gamma   90.00
#
_symmetry.space_group_name_H-M   'P 1'
#
loop_
_entity.id
_entity.type
_entity.pdbx_description
1 polymer ?
#
loop_
_entity_poly.entity_id
_entity_poly.type
_entity_poly.pdbx_seq_one_letter_code
_entity_poly.pdbx_strand_id
1 'polypeptide(L)'
;MVFGIIVGPSVLKWVNPADWSSNPMQLTQEFSRYCLAVEVMIAGIELPKRYLRKEWRSLLMLLVPIMTLMWLISSAIITFTFNLPFIQALAIGACVAPTDPVLANAILKGVFAETHVPLRLRNILTAESGANDGLGYPFLFFALFLMRIGGAKAIGTWEL
;
A
#
# COMPACT_ATOMS: atom_id res chain seq x y z
N MET A 1 14.04 9.08 0.59
CA MET A 1 14.09 9.34 -0.87
C MET A 1 15.42 9.95 -1.31
N VAL A 2 15.81 11.15 -0.83
CA VAL A 2 17.04 11.85 -1.28
C VAL A 2 18.31 11.01 -1.16
N PHE A 3 18.53 10.36 -0.01
CA PHE A 3 19.67 9.45 0.19
C PHE A 3 19.70 8.31 -0.85
N GLY A 4 18.54 7.73 -1.19
CA GLY A 4 18.44 6.68 -2.19
C GLY A 4 18.76 7.15 -3.60
N ILE A 5 18.38 8.38 -3.97
CA ILE A 5 18.74 8.99 -5.27
C ILE A 5 20.25 9.23 -5.35
N ILE A 6 20.86 9.70 -4.27
CA ILE A 6 22.29 9.96 -4.18
C ILE A 6 23.10 8.66 -4.28
N VAL A 7 22.75 7.64 -3.48
CA VAL A 7 23.49 6.36 -3.46
C VAL A 7 23.17 5.48 -4.68
N GLY A 8 22.01 5.69 -5.29
CA GLY A 8 21.50 4.94 -6.41
C GLY A 8 22.24 5.18 -7.73
N PRO A 9 21.72 4.58 -8.83
CA PRO A 9 22.38 4.58 -10.13
C PRO A 9 22.47 5.96 -10.78
N SER A 10 21.65 6.93 -10.35
CA SER A 10 21.61 8.28 -10.92
C SER A 10 22.80 9.15 -10.53
N VAL A 11 23.46 8.90 -9.39
CA VAL A 11 24.58 9.74 -8.89
C VAL A 11 25.81 8.89 -8.56
N LEU A 12 25.83 8.18 -7.42
CA LEU A 12 27.04 7.44 -6.99
C LEU A 12 27.19 6.04 -7.60
N LYS A 13 26.11 5.43 -8.10
CA LYS A 13 26.11 4.05 -8.65
C LYS A 13 26.60 2.97 -7.67
N TRP A 14 26.59 3.24 -6.37
CA TRP A 14 27.00 2.25 -5.37
C TRP A 14 25.98 1.13 -5.20
N VAL A 15 24.71 1.46 -5.36
CA VAL A 15 23.60 0.51 -5.23
C VAL A 15 22.83 0.52 -6.55
N ASN A 16 23.03 -0.51 -7.38
CA ASN A 16 22.29 -0.71 -8.62
C ASN A 16 21.58 -2.07 -8.62
N PRO A 17 20.31 -2.15 -8.15
CA PRO A 17 19.54 -3.39 -8.13
C PRO A 17 19.34 -4.02 -9.51
N ALA A 18 19.48 -3.24 -10.59
CA ALA A 18 19.35 -3.72 -11.97
C ALA A 18 20.47 -4.71 -12.36
N ASP A 19 21.65 -4.57 -11.76
CA ASP A 19 22.85 -5.36 -12.11
C ASP A 19 23.02 -6.61 -11.20
N TRP A 20 22.23 -6.71 -10.13
CA TRP A 20 22.41 -7.72 -9.08
C TRP A 20 21.83 -9.09 -9.41
N SER A 21 20.93 -9.16 -10.38
CA SER A 21 20.24 -10.40 -10.75
C SER A 21 19.95 -10.38 -12.24
N SER A 22 19.89 -11.58 -12.83
CA SER A 22 19.37 -11.79 -14.18
C SER A 22 17.91 -11.34 -14.32
N ASN A 23 17.15 -11.30 -13.22
CA ASN A 23 15.79 -10.76 -13.16
C ASN A 23 15.66 -9.74 -12.00
N PRO A 24 16.09 -8.48 -12.20
CA PRO A 24 16.13 -7.49 -11.12
C PRO A 24 14.73 -7.10 -10.59
N MET A 25 13.72 -7.16 -11.45
CA MET A 25 12.32 -6.93 -11.08
C MET A 25 11.82 -7.98 -10.08
N GLN A 26 12.18 -9.25 -10.30
CA GLN A 26 11.77 -10.35 -9.42
C GLN A 26 12.46 -10.26 -8.06
N LEU A 27 13.76 -9.93 -8.04
CA LEU A 27 14.50 -9.71 -6.79
C LEU A 27 13.85 -8.60 -5.96
N THR A 28 13.50 -7.49 -6.61
CA THR A 28 12.84 -6.35 -5.94
C THR A 28 11.47 -6.75 -5.40
N GLN A 29 10.67 -7.50 -6.16
CA GLN A 29 9.35 -7.98 -5.73
C GLN A 29 9.42 -8.89 -4.51
N GLU A 30 10.33 -9.87 -4.51
CA GLU A 30 10.50 -10.78 -3.37
C GLU A 30 11.01 -10.03 -2.15
N PHE A 31 11.97 -9.12 -2.34
CA PHE A 31 12.45 -8.26 -1.25
C PHE A 31 11.33 -7.41 -0.65
N SER A 32 10.54 -6.72 -1.47
CA SER A 32 9.38 -5.95 -1.01
C SER A 32 8.36 -6.81 -0.29
N ARG A 33 8.13 -8.05 -0.74
CA ARG A 33 7.22 -9.00 -0.08
C ARG A 33 7.71 -9.35 1.32
N TYR A 34 9.01 -9.57 1.50
CA TYR A 34 9.59 -9.79 2.83
C TYR A 34 9.49 -8.54 3.71
N CYS A 35 9.77 -7.35 3.16
CA CYS A 35 9.61 -6.10 3.89
C CYS A 35 8.18 -5.92 4.40
N LEU A 36 7.18 -6.06 3.53
CA LEU A 36 5.77 -5.97 3.89
C LEU A 36 5.38 -7.01 4.95
N ALA A 37 5.85 -8.26 4.81
CA ALA A 37 5.58 -9.30 5.82
C ALA A 37 6.15 -8.93 7.20
N VAL A 38 7.35 -8.35 7.24
CA VAL A 38 7.99 -7.89 8.48
C VAL A 38 7.26 -6.68 9.07
N GLU A 39 6.89 -5.70 8.25
CA GLU A 39 6.17 -4.49 8.69
C GLU A 39 4.80 -4.84 9.30
N VAL A 40 4.02 -5.67 8.61
CA VAL A 40 2.71 -6.13 9.11
C VAL A 40 2.88 -6.96 10.39
N MET A 41 3.94 -7.78 10.48
CA MET A 41 4.25 -8.53 11.70
C MET A 41 4.59 -7.61 12.88
N ILE A 42 5.43 -6.59 12.67
CA ILE A 42 5.78 -5.60 13.70
C ILE A 42 4.52 -4.86 14.17
N ALA A 43 3.68 -4.40 13.25
CA ALA A 43 2.41 -3.76 13.59
C ALA A 43 1.52 -4.70 14.44
N GLY A 44 1.50 -6.00 14.13
CA GLY A 44 0.78 -7.00 14.93
C GLY A 44 1.34 -7.20 16.34
N ILE A 45 2.67 -7.14 16.51
CA ILE A 45 3.34 -7.30 17.81
C ILE A 45 3.13 -6.07 18.71
N GLU A 46 3.07 -4.86 18.13
CA GLU A 46 2.85 -3.61 18.87
C GLU A 46 1.44 -3.49 19.47
N LEU A 47 0.46 -4.22 18.92
CA LEU A 47 -0.92 -4.18 19.39
C LEU A 47 -1.13 -5.01 20.67
N PRO A 48 -1.93 -4.51 21.63
CA PRO A 48 -2.20 -5.26 22.85
C PRO A 48 -3.01 -6.54 22.56
N LYS A 49 -2.81 -7.56 23.40
CA LYS A 49 -3.50 -8.86 23.26
C LYS A 49 -5.01 -8.66 23.13
N ARG A 50 -5.61 -9.33 22.14
CA ARG A 50 -7.06 -9.31 21.84
C ARG A 50 -7.61 -7.95 21.37
N TYR A 51 -6.76 -6.96 21.04
CA TYR A 51 -7.22 -5.65 20.57
C TYR A 51 -8.05 -5.74 19.28
N LEU A 52 -7.58 -6.51 18.30
CA LEU A 52 -8.31 -6.77 17.05
C LEU A 52 -9.72 -7.33 17.30
N ARG A 53 -9.89 -8.20 18.31
CA ARG A 53 -11.19 -8.76 18.68
C ARG A 53 -12.07 -7.77 19.45
N LYS A 54 -11.45 -6.84 20.20
CA LYS A 54 -12.17 -5.82 20.98
C LYS A 54 -12.73 -4.73 20.07
N GLU A 55 -11.93 -4.23 19.13
CA GLU A 55 -12.27 -3.11 18.23
C GLU A 55 -12.58 -3.59 16.80
N TRP A 56 -12.94 -4.87 16.62
CA TRP A 56 -13.16 -5.50 15.31
C TRP A 56 -14.19 -4.76 14.44
N ARG A 57 -15.23 -4.19 15.05
CA ARG A 57 -16.25 -3.42 14.32
C ARG A 57 -15.68 -2.13 13.73
N SER A 58 -14.89 -1.41 14.52
CA SER A 58 -14.25 -0.17 14.08
C SER A 58 -13.21 -0.44 13.00
N LEU A 59 -12.40 -1.49 13.18
CA LEU A 59 -11.44 -1.91 12.15
C LEU A 59 -12.16 -2.37 10.88
N LEU A 60 -13.18 -3.20 10.97
CA LEU A 60 -13.93 -3.65 9.78
C LEU A 60 -14.58 -2.45 9.05
N MET A 61 -15.11 -1.48 9.78
CA MET A 61 -15.67 -0.25 9.18
C MET A 61 -14.58 0.61 8.49
N LEU A 62 -13.38 0.72 9.06
CA LEU A 62 -12.28 1.45 8.41
C LEU A 62 -11.73 0.69 7.19
N LEU A 63 -11.50 -0.60 7.35
CA LEU A 63 -10.82 -1.43 6.37
C LEU A 63 -11.70 -1.82 5.17
N VAL A 64 -13.03 -1.90 5.35
CA VAL A 64 -13.93 -2.35 4.28
C VAL A 64 -14.63 -1.16 3.61
N PRO A 65 -15.66 -0.52 4.18
CA PRO A 65 -16.38 0.53 3.46
C PRO A 65 -15.56 1.80 3.25
N ILE A 66 -14.73 2.22 4.22
CA ILE A 66 -13.95 3.46 4.08
C ILE A 66 -12.81 3.27 3.07
N MET A 67 -12.03 2.19 3.20
CA MET A 67 -10.96 1.87 2.25
C MET A 67 -11.49 1.62 0.83
N THR A 68 -12.60 0.88 0.67
CA THR A 68 -13.22 0.67 -0.67
C THR A 68 -13.68 1.98 -1.29
N LEU A 69 -14.30 2.87 -0.50
CA LEU A 69 -14.75 4.18 -0.99
C LEU A 69 -13.55 5.03 -1.41
N MET A 70 -12.49 5.06 -0.60
CA MET A 70 -11.25 5.77 -0.93
C MET A 70 -10.62 5.24 -2.22
N TRP A 71 -10.56 3.92 -2.38
CA TRP A 71 -10.08 3.27 -3.59
C TRP A 71 -10.89 3.68 -4.84
N LEU A 72 -12.21 3.67 -4.77
CA LEU A 72 -13.08 4.06 -5.88
C LEU A 72 -12.95 5.55 -6.21
N ILE A 73 -12.93 6.42 -5.20
CA ILE A 73 -12.78 7.87 -5.39
C ILE A 73 -11.42 8.19 -6.02
N SER A 74 -10.33 7.62 -5.50
CA SER A 74 -8.99 7.82 -6.07
C SER A 74 -8.92 7.32 -7.52
N SER A 75 -9.52 6.16 -7.80
CA SER A 75 -9.58 5.62 -9.17
C SER A 75 -10.41 6.52 -10.11
N ALA A 76 -11.51 7.09 -9.64
CA ALA A 76 -12.32 8.03 -10.40
C ALA A 76 -11.55 9.32 -10.70
N ILE A 77 -10.82 9.87 -9.72
CA ILE A 77 -9.97 11.04 -9.90
C ILE A 77 -8.88 10.74 -10.95
N ILE A 78 -8.19 9.59 -10.85
CA ILE A 78 -7.14 9.19 -11.81
C ILE A 78 -7.70 9.04 -13.23
N THR A 79 -8.89 8.46 -13.36
CA THR A 79 -9.59 8.35 -14.65
C THR A 79 -9.82 9.73 -15.26
N PHE A 80 -10.29 10.69 -14.46
CA PHE A 80 -10.60 12.04 -14.93
C PHE A 80 -9.33 12.86 -15.25
N THR A 81 -8.26 12.72 -14.47
CA THR A 81 -7.04 13.51 -14.64
C THR A 81 -6.13 12.99 -15.76
N PHE A 82 -6.02 11.67 -15.92
CA PHE A 82 -5.13 11.05 -16.91
C PHE A 82 -5.87 10.50 -18.14
N ASN A 83 -7.19 10.66 -18.21
CA ASN A 83 -8.04 10.14 -19.29
C ASN A 83 -7.84 8.63 -19.56
N LEU A 84 -7.63 7.87 -18.47
CA LEU A 84 -7.40 6.42 -18.52
C LEU A 84 -8.73 5.67 -18.41
N PRO A 85 -8.84 4.47 -19.01
CA PRO A 85 -10.01 3.62 -18.79
C PRO A 85 -10.12 3.27 -17.31
N PHE A 86 -11.35 3.30 -16.79
CA PHE A 86 -11.63 3.13 -15.36
C PHE A 86 -10.99 1.86 -14.77
N ILE A 87 -10.89 0.78 -15.55
CA ILE A 87 -10.27 -0.48 -15.11
C ILE A 87 -8.76 -0.34 -14.85
N GLN A 88 -8.04 0.43 -15.68
CA GLN A 88 -6.61 0.72 -15.43
C GLN A 88 -6.45 1.66 -14.23
N ALA A 89 -7.34 2.63 -14.09
CA ALA A 89 -7.35 3.53 -12.94
C ALA A 89 -7.64 2.79 -11.63
N LEU A 90 -8.44 1.72 -11.64
CA LEU A 90 -8.66 0.85 -10.47
C LEU A 90 -7.37 0.17 -9.99
N ALA A 91 -6.49 -0.25 -10.91
CA ALA A 91 -5.21 -0.83 -10.54
C ALA A 91 -4.29 0.21 -9.90
N ILE A 92 -4.23 1.42 -10.48
CA ILE A 92 -3.43 2.53 -9.93
C ILE A 92 -4.00 2.97 -8.57
N GLY A 93 -5.32 3.12 -8.47
CA GLY A 93 -5.99 3.46 -7.22
C GLY A 93 -5.75 2.43 -6.13
N ALA A 94 -5.64 1.14 -6.47
CA ALA A 94 -5.34 0.08 -5.50
C ALA A 94 -3.93 0.22 -4.90
N CYS A 95 -2.97 0.78 -5.64
CA CYS A 95 -1.64 1.10 -5.13
C CYS A 95 -1.63 2.36 -4.25
N VAL A 96 -2.65 3.22 -4.35
CA VAL A 96 -2.78 4.48 -3.58
C VAL A 96 -3.62 4.29 -2.31
N ALA A 97 -4.48 3.27 -2.27
CA ALA A 97 -5.38 3.02 -1.15
C ALA A 97 -4.71 2.60 0.18
N PRO A 98 -3.59 1.86 0.20
CA PRO A 98 -2.88 1.57 1.44
C PRO A 98 -2.31 2.82 2.10
N THR A 99 -2.51 2.97 3.40
CA THR A 99 -2.08 4.11 4.22
C THR A 99 -0.78 3.77 4.93
N ASP A 100 0.23 4.62 4.77
CA ASP A 100 1.60 4.34 5.23
C ASP A 100 1.69 4.16 6.77
N PRO A 101 1.99 2.95 7.27
CA PRO A 101 2.19 2.71 8.69
C PRO A 101 3.46 3.33 9.24
N VAL A 102 4.48 3.56 8.41
CA VAL A 102 5.79 4.04 8.84
C VAL A 102 5.68 5.50 9.25
N LEU A 103 5.07 6.35 8.40
CA LEU A 103 4.82 7.74 8.76
C LEU A 103 3.86 7.86 9.95
N ALA A 104 2.79 7.07 9.97
CA ALA A 104 1.83 7.09 11.07
C ALA A 104 2.51 6.72 12.40
N ASN A 105 3.28 5.63 12.44
CA ASN A 105 3.98 5.20 13.64
C ASN A 105 5.10 6.16 14.05
N ALA A 106 5.78 6.83 13.10
CA ALA A 106 6.79 7.83 13.42
C ALA A 106 6.20 9.05 14.16
N ILE A 107 4.98 9.45 13.83
CA ILE A 107 4.28 10.58 14.48
C ILE A 107 3.66 10.16 15.82
N LEU A 108 3.23 8.90 15.93
CA LEU A 108 2.56 8.38 17.14
C LEU A 108 3.53 7.92 18.24
N LYS A 109 4.85 7.89 17.95
CA LYS A 109 5.91 7.50 18.88
C LYS A 109 6.71 8.72 19.36
N GLY A 110 7.18 8.66 20.62
CA GLY A 110 8.02 9.69 21.24
C GLY A 110 7.30 10.52 22.32
N VAL A 111 8.10 11.27 23.08
CA VAL A 111 7.66 11.99 24.29
C VAL A 111 6.50 12.95 24.01
N PHE A 112 6.49 13.60 22.84
CA PHE A 112 5.44 14.54 22.45
C PHE A 112 4.10 13.84 22.17
N ALA A 113 4.12 12.72 21.43
CA ALA A 113 2.93 11.95 21.10
C ALA A 113 2.35 11.22 22.31
N GLU A 114 3.20 10.73 23.21
CA GLU A 114 2.77 10.11 24.48
C GLU A 114 2.03 11.08 25.39
N THR A 115 2.40 12.36 25.34
CA THR A 115 1.80 13.42 26.18
C THR A 115 0.47 13.93 25.59
N HIS A 116 0.33 13.97 24.26
CA HIS A 116 -0.81 14.61 23.59
C HIS A 116 -1.79 13.65 22.92
N VAL A 117 -1.40 12.40 22.64
CA VAL A 117 -2.24 11.42 21.92
C VAL A 117 -2.66 10.27 22.83
N PRO A 118 -3.97 10.12 23.10
CA PRO A 118 -4.50 9.00 23.86
C PRO A 118 -4.03 7.64 23.34
N LEU A 119 -3.67 6.72 24.25
CA LEU A 119 -3.21 5.37 23.89
C LEU A 119 -4.20 4.62 22.98
N ARG A 120 -5.50 4.84 23.13
CA ARG A 120 -6.53 4.23 22.28
C ARG A 120 -6.42 4.66 20.81
N LEU A 121 -6.09 5.92 20.55
CA LEU A 121 -5.92 6.44 19.19
C LEU A 121 -4.62 5.94 18.55
N ARG A 122 -3.55 5.81 19.34
CA ARG A 122 -2.30 5.21 18.84
C ARG A 122 -2.54 3.76 18.40
N ASN A 123 -3.19 2.97 19.25
CA ASN A 123 -3.48 1.56 18.93
C ASN A 123 -4.42 1.39 17.73
N ILE A 124 -5.43 2.26 17.56
CA ILE A 124 -6.35 2.13 16.41
C ILE A 124 -5.65 2.49 15.10
N LEU A 125 -4.80 3.53 15.10
CA LEU A 125 -4.05 3.96 13.93
C LEU A 125 -2.96 2.95 13.53
N THR A 126 -2.24 2.37 14.51
CA THR A 126 -1.30 1.28 14.24
C THR A 126 -2.02 0.03 13.70
N ALA A 127 -3.21 -0.29 14.23
CA ALA A 127 -4.01 -1.41 13.74
C ALA A 127 -4.59 -1.17 12.34
N GLU A 128 -5.08 0.04 12.06
CA GLU A 128 -5.59 0.44 10.77
C GLU A 128 -4.50 0.38 9.71
N SER A 129 -3.37 1.06 9.94
CA SER A 129 -2.26 1.14 8.99
C SER A 129 -1.65 -0.22 8.68
N GLY A 130 -1.35 -1.03 9.69
CA GLY A 130 -0.81 -2.39 9.47
C GLY A 130 -1.79 -3.34 8.78
N ALA A 131 -3.10 -3.19 9.01
CA ALA A 131 -4.10 -4.01 8.34
C ALA A 131 -4.40 -3.54 6.90
N ASN A 132 -4.23 -2.25 6.63
CA ASN A 132 -4.42 -1.66 5.31
C ASN A 132 -3.37 -2.16 4.30
N ASP A 133 -2.10 -2.27 4.72
CA ASP A 133 -1.02 -2.84 3.91
C ASP A 133 -1.31 -4.27 3.44
N GLY A 134 -1.88 -5.09 4.32
CA GLY A 134 -2.31 -6.45 3.98
C GLY A 134 -3.50 -6.48 3.02
N LEU A 135 -4.45 -5.55 3.17
CA LEU A 135 -5.67 -5.51 2.37
C LEU A 135 -5.48 -4.91 0.97
N GLY A 136 -4.42 -4.14 0.72
CA GLY A 136 -4.12 -3.59 -0.61
C GLY A 136 -4.02 -4.66 -1.71
N TYR A 137 -3.48 -5.84 -1.38
CA TYR A 137 -3.31 -6.95 -2.33
C TYR A 137 -4.64 -7.41 -2.96
N PRO A 138 -5.69 -7.76 -2.19
CA PRO A 138 -7.00 -8.06 -2.74
C PRO A 138 -7.55 -7.02 -3.73
N PHE A 139 -7.43 -5.72 -3.43
CA PHE A 139 -7.91 -4.66 -4.33
C PHE A 139 -7.13 -4.64 -5.65
N LEU A 140 -5.80 -4.76 -5.56
CA LEU A 140 -4.93 -4.80 -6.73
C LEU A 140 -5.23 -6.04 -7.59
N PHE A 141 -5.32 -7.23 -6.99
CA PHE A 141 -5.64 -8.46 -7.73
C PHE A 141 -7.03 -8.42 -8.34
N PHE A 142 -8.01 -7.83 -7.66
CA PHE A 142 -9.34 -7.66 -8.20
C PHE A 142 -9.34 -6.73 -9.43
N ALA A 143 -8.63 -5.61 -9.36
CA ALA A 143 -8.46 -4.72 -10.53
C ALA A 143 -7.75 -5.44 -11.69
N LEU A 144 -6.66 -6.17 -11.42
CA LEU A 144 -5.94 -6.94 -12.43
C LEU A 144 -6.79 -8.07 -13.04
N PHE A 145 -7.64 -8.72 -12.23
CA PHE A 145 -8.58 -9.73 -12.70
C PHE A 145 -9.62 -9.12 -13.64
N LEU A 146 -10.18 -7.95 -13.29
CA LEU A 146 -11.08 -7.19 -14.15
C LEU A 146 -10.39 -6.75 -15.45
N MET A 147 -9.11 -6.36 -15.40
CA MET A 147 -8.32 -6.06 -16.60
C MET A 147 -8.18 -7.30 -17.49
N ARG A 148 -7.95 -8.48 -16.90
CA ARG A 148 -7.80 -9.73 -17.64
C ARG A 148 -9.10 -10.18 -18.31
N ILE A 149 -10.24 -10.03 -17.64
CA ILE A 149 -11.56 -10.38 -18.19
C ILE A 149 -12.05 -9.32 -19.18
N GLY A 150 -11.90 -8.04 -18.85
CA GLY A 150 -12.24 -6.92 -19.73
C GLY A 150 -11.33 -6.83 -20.97
N GLY A 151 -10.13 -7.41 -20.89
CA GLY A 151 -9.15 -7.52 -21.97
C GLY A 151 -9.59 -8.36 -23.17
N ALA A 152 -10.70 -9.10 -23.09
CA ALA A 152 -11.31 -9.74 -24.26
C ALA A 152 -11.87 -8.72 -25.29
N LYS A 153 -11.90 -7.42 -24.97
CA LYS A 153 -12.26 -6.33 -25.90
C LYS A 153 -11.11 -5.37 -26.24
N ALA A 154 -9.88 -5.67 -25.83
CA ALA A 154 -8.70 -4.84 -26.12
C ALA A 154 -7.61 -5.59 -26.92
N ILE A 155 -7.99 -6.68 -27.61
CA ILE A 155 -7.17 -7.30 -28.66
C ILE A 155 -7.76 -6.79 -29.99
N GLY A 156 -7.41 -5.57 -30.38
CA GLY A 156 -7.99 -4.94 -31.57
C GLY A 156 -7.29 -3.69 -32.10
N THR A 157 -6.20 -3.23 -31.49
CA THR A 157 -5.40 -2.12 -32.02
C THR A 157 -3.91 -2.40 -31.79
N TRP A 158 -3.42 -3.38 -32.54
CA TRP A 158 -2.00 -3.53 -32.90
C TRP A 158 -1.84 -3.36 -34.41
N GLU A 159 -2.37 -2.28 -34.96
CA GLU A 159 -1.97 -1.76 -36.27
C GLU A 159 -1.92 -0.23 -36.21
N LEU A 160 -0.73 0.28 -35.88
CA LEU A 160 0.10 1.21 -36.66
C LEU A 160 1.34 1.60 -35.86
#